data_AF-D2RK30-F1
#
_entry.id   AF-D2RK30-F1
#
_cell.length_a   1.000
_cell.length_b   1.000
_cell.length_c   1.000
_cell.angle_alpha   90.00
_cell.angle_beta   90.00
_cell.angle_gamma   90.00
#
_symmetry.space_group_name_H-M   'P 1'
#
loop_
_entity.id
_entity.type
_entity.pdbx_description
1 polymer ?
#
loop_
_entity_poly.entity_id
_entity_poly.type
_entity_poly.pdbx_seq_one_letter_code
_entity_poly.pdbx_strand_id
1 'polypeptide(L)'
;MADDQKSTKYQCPRCHSENIQSYPVIHSTGFSKINLTTVGVGFSDSLGVGRAESHGTKQTNLAAFTTPPKKKSVWKRFLFTWAIGSGPIVWILRLCRFDLIAKIAEIGSLILGCILAYLAFQWNKSVFPQLIQDWEHSYMCLRCGARFKL
;
A
#
# COMPACT_ATOMS: atom_id res chain seq x y z
N MET A 1 -2.34 -24.45 41.40
CA MET A 1 -1.43 -24.07 40.30
C MET A 1 -2.28 -23.82 39.07
N ALA A 2 -2.54 -22.56 38.73
CA ALA A 2 -2.91 -22.09 37.38
C ALA A 2 -2.94 -20.55 37.42
N ASP A 3 -1.84 -20.02 36.92
CA ASP A 3 -1.50 -18.65 36.49
C ASP A 3 -2.36 -17.43 36.88
N ASP A 4 -1.63 -16.49 37.50
CA ASP A 4 -1.64 -15.05 37.21
C ASP A 4 -2.04 -14.73 35.75
N GLN A 5 -3.26 -14.23 35.54
CA GLN A 5 -3.56 -13.40 34.38
C GLN A 5 -4.06 -12.04 34.84
N LYS A 6 -3.10 -11.14 35.02
CA LYS A 6 -3.30 -9.69 35.12
C LYS A 6 -3.95 -9.17 33.83
N SER A 7 -5.27 -9.35 33.68
CA SER A 7 -6.07 -8.80 32.59
C SER A 7 -6.26 -7.31 32.85
N THR A 8 -5.31 -6.46 32.43
CA THR A 8 -5.61 -5.07 32.11
C THR A 8 -6.63 -5.08 30.97
N LYS A 9 -7.91 -4.98 31.33
CA LYS A 9 -9.05 -5.25 30.46
C LYS A 9 -9.08 -4.20 29.34
N TYR A 10 -8.60 -4.55 28.16
CA TYR A 10 -8.67 -3.68 26.99
C TYR A 10 -10.13 -3.56 26.52
N GLN A 11 -10.84 -2.57 27.05
CA GLN A 11 -12.26 -2.33 26.75
C GLN A 11 -12.42 -1.15 25.80
N CYS A 12 -13.44 -1.23 24.93
CA CYS A 12 -13.80 -0.11 24.09
C CYS A 12 -14.33 1.07 24.95
N PRO A 13 -13.82 2.30 24.79
CA PRO A 13 -14.27 3.46 25.58
C PRO A 13 -15.72 3.88 25.28
N ARG A 14 -16.30 3.44 24.16
CA ARG A 14 -17.66 3.81 23.75
C ARG A 14 -18.73 2.80 24.16
N CYS A 15 -18.44 1.51 24.05
CA CYS A 15 -19.42 0.45 24.29
C CYS A 15 -19.02 -0.55 25.38
N HIS A 16 -17.85 -0.35 26.01
CA HIS A 16 -17.28 -1.20 27.06
C HIS A 16 -17.15 -2.69 26.68
N SER A 17 -17.24 -3.00 25.39
CA SER A 17 -17.06 -4.35 24.88
C SER A 17 -15.58 -4.72 24.89
N GLU A 18 -15.32 -5.98 25.24
CA GLU A 18 -14.00 -6.63 25.16
C GLU A 18 -13.66 -7.07 23.73
N ASN A 19 -14.63 -7.01 22.80
CA ASN A 19 -14.43 -7.37 21.41
C ASN A 19 -13.77 -6.23 20.62
N ILE A 20 -12.47 -6.07 20.88
CA ILE A 20 -11.60 -5.12 20.19
C ILE A 20 -10.51 -5.89 19.44
N GLN A 21 -10.11 -5.38 18.28
CA GLN A 21 -8.99 -5.94 17.53
C GLN A 21 -8.04 -4.82 17.11
N SER A 22 -6.75 -5.14 17.06
CA SER A 22 -5.73 -4.22 16.56
C SER A 22 -5.79 -4.13 15.04
N TYR A 23 -5.42 -2.97 14.49
CA TYR A 23 -5.41 -2.74 13.05
C TYR A 23 -4.58 -3.76 12.26
N PRO A 24 -3.39 -4.19 12.73
CA PRO A 24 -2.60 -5.23 12.05
C PRO A 24 -3.36 -6.55 11.90
N VAL A 25 -4.10 -6.97 12.94
CA VAL A 25 -4.85 -8.24 12.95
C VAL A 25 -6.07 -8.15 12.05
N ILE A 26 -6.80 -7.03 12.08
CA ILE A 26 -7.95 -6.80 11.19
C ILE A 26 -7.49 -6.80 9.73
N HIS A 27 -6.38 -6.13 9.45
CA HIS A 27 -5.82 -6.06 8.10
C HIS A 27 -5.38 -7.43 7.61
N SER A 28 -4.67 -8.22 8.42
CA SER A 28 -4.21 -9.56 8.01
C SER A 28 -5.35 -10.54 7.82
N THR A 29 -6.37 -10.50 8.68
CA THR A 29 -7.55 -11.39 8.62
C THR A 29 -8.45 -11.09 7.42
N GLY A 30 -8.44 -9.86 6.91
CA GLY A 30 -9.31 -9.46 5.82
C GLY A 30 -8.83 -9.79 4.42
N PHE A 31 -7.72 -10.52 4.23
CA PHE A 31 -7.33 -11.03 2.91
C PHE A 31 -7.64 -12.51 2.79
N SER A 32 -8.37 -12.87 1.74
CA SER A 32 -8.58 -14.28 1.36
C SER A 32 -8.10 -14.47 -0.08
N LYS A 33 -7.11 -15.34 -0.27
CA LYS A 33 -6.67 -15.78 -1.60
C LYS A 33 -7.57 -16.90 -2.08
N ILE A 34 -8.09 -16.76 -3.28
CA ILE A 34 -8.92 -17.77 -3.92
C ILE A 34 -8.17 -18.27 -5.14
N ASN A 35 -7.81 -19.54 -5.12
CA ASN A 35 -7.31 -20.26 -6.28
C ASN A 35 -8.45 -21.16 -6.75
N LEU A 36 -9.16 -20.75 -7.80
CA LEU A 36 -10.17 -21.58 -8.44
C LEU A 36 -9.54 -22.23 -9.66
N THR A 37 -9.29 -23.53 -9.59
CA THR A 37 -8.96 -24.34 -10.78
C THR A 37 -10.26 -24.99 -11.23
N THR A 38 -10.81 -24.51 -12.34
CA THR A 38 -12.04 -25.07 -12.92
C THR A 38 -11.63 -25.99 -14.06
N VAL A 39 -11.86 -27.30 -13.89
CA VAL A 39 -11.71 -28.28 -14.97
C VAL A 39 -13.11 -28.56 -15.50
N GLY A 40 -13.36 -28.13 -16.73
CA GLY A 40 -14.63 -28.34 -17.42
C GLY A 40 -14.45 -29.33 -18.57
N VAL A 41 -15.33 -30.32 -18.66
CA VAL A 41 -15.44 -31.18 -19.84
C VAL A 41 -16.63 -30.66 -20.65
N GLY A 42 -16.33 -30.09 -21.81
CA GLY A 42 -17.35 -29.59 -22.73
C GLY A 42 -17.63 -30.62 -23.82
N PHE A 43 -18.89 -31.01 -23.98
CA PHE A 43 -19.34 -31.77 -25.15
C PHE A 43 -19.90 -30.79 -26.19
N SER A 44 -19.05 -30.43 -27.16
CA SER A 44 -19.49 -30.01 -28.49
C SER A 44 -18.98 -31.04 -29.51
N ASP A 45 -19.15 -30.80 -30.81
CA ASP A 45 -18.83 -31.69 -31.95
C ASP A 45 -17.40 -32.31 -31.92
N SER A 46 -16.54 -31.86 -31.01
CA SER A 46 -15.30 -32.51 -30.58
C SER A 46 -15.20 -32.55 -29.04
N LEU A 47 -14.80 -33.68 -28.47
CA LEU A 47 -14.54 -33.83 -27.03
C LEU A 47 -13.39 -32.91 -26.58
N GLY A 48 -13.69 -31.84 -25.84
CA GLY A 48 -12.71 -30.86 -25.38
C GLY A 48 -12.62 -30.79 -23.86
N VAL A 49 -11.40 -30.99 -23.32
CA VAL A 49 -11.12 -30.74 -21.89
C VAL A 49 -10.52 -29.35 -21.75
N GLY A 50 -11.24 -28.45 -21.09
CA GLY A 50 -10.78 -27.09 -20.80
C GLY A 50 -10.34 -26.95 -19.34
N ARG A 51 -9.14 -26.42 -19.11
CA ARG A 51 -8.66 -26.03 -17.78
C ARG A 51 -8.65 -24.50 -17.71
N ALA A 52 -9.47 -23.94 -16.84
CA ALA A 52 -9.47 -22.51 -16.53
C ALA A 52 -8.90 -22.30 -15.12
N GLU A 53 -7.82 -21.54 -15.03
CA GLU A 53 -7.22 -21.13 -13.76
C GLU A 53 -7.61 -19.68 -13.47
N SER A 54 -8.35 -19.49 -12.38
CA SER A 54 -8.79 -18.18 -11.92
C SER A 54 -8.12 -17.85 -10.59
N HIS A 55 -7.29 -16.81 -10.59
CA HIS A 55 -6.68 -16.25 -9.39
C HIS A 55 -7.44 -15.01 -8.95
N GLY A 56 -7.99 -15.02 -7.74
CA GLY A 56 -8.71 -13.89 -7.17
C GLY A 56 -8.22 -13.58 -5.76
N THR A 57 -8.12 -12.29 -5.42
CA THR A 57 -7.91 -11.84 -4.04
C THR A 57 -9.17 -11.15 -3.56
N LYS A 58 -9.79 -11.65 -2.49
CA LYS A 58 -10.87 -10.96 -1.80
C LYS A 58 -10.28 -10.18 -0.62
N GLN A 59 -10.62 -8.90 -0.53
CA GLN A 59 -10.29 -8.05 0.61
C GLN A 59 -11.60 -7.64 1.30
N THR A 60 -11.67 -7.78 2.62
CA THR A 60 -12.82 -7.31 3.39
C THR A 60 -12.81 -5.79 3.51
N ASN A 61 -13.99 -5.17 3.61
CA ASN A 61 -14.10 -3.71 3.81
C ASN A 61 -13.34 -3.26 5.07
N LEU A 62 -13.36 -4.07 6.14
CA LEU A 62 -12.61 -3.81 7.37
C LEU A 62 -11.09 -3.73 7.12
N ALA A 63 -10.52 -4.66 6.34
CA ALA A 63 -9.11 -4.60 5.96
C ALA A 63 -8.78 -3.46 4.98
N ALA A 64 -9.73 -3.03 4.14
CA ALA A 64 -9.56 -1.83 3.33
C ALA A 64 -9.54 -0.54 4.17
N PHE A 65 -10.23 -0.52 5.31
CA PHE A 65 -10.20 0.63 6.22
C PHE A 65 -8.98 0.65 7.15
N THR A 66 -8.36 -0.49 7.42
CA THR A 66 -7.16 -0.60 8.28
C THR A 66 -5.86 -0.69 7.47
N THR A 67 -5.86 -0.32 6.19
CA THR A 67 -4.64 -0.37 5.36
C THR A 67 -3.47 0.39 6.01
N PRO A 68 -2.28 -0.23 6.11
CA PRO A 68 -1.13 0.43 6.70
C PRO A 68 -0.66 1.61 5.84
N PRO A 69 -0.03 2.62 6.45
CA PRO A 69 0.63 3.68 5.71
C PRO A 69 1.70 3.06 4.80
N LYS A 70 1.72 3.46 3.53
CA LYS A 70 2.70 2.95 2.54
C LYS A 70 3.92 3.86 2.49
N LYS A 71 5.12 3.26 2.49
CA LYS A 71 6.38 3.98 2.22
C LYS A 71 6.28 4.69 0.86
N LYS A 72 6.74 5.93 0.77
CA LYS A 72 6.81 6.64 -0.51
C LYS A 72 7.98 6.03 -1.29
N SER A 73 7.72 5.41 -2.44
CA SER A 73 8.79 4.91 -3.28
C SER A 73 9.55 6.08 -3.91
N VAL A 74 10.79 6.28 -3.43
CA VAL A 74 11.73 7.30 -3.90
C VAL A 74 12.05 7.07 -5.38
N TRP A 75 12.34 5.82 -5.74
CA TRP A 75 12.69 5.40 -7.09
C TRP A 75 11.57 5.60 -8.09
N LYS A 76 10.32 5.27 -7.74
CA LYS A 76 9.17 5.51 -8.62
C LYS A 76 8.92 7.00 -8.87
N ARG A 77 9.13 7.88 -7.88
CA ARG A 77 9.00 9.32 -8.07
C ARG A 77 10.10 9.87 -8.98
N PHE A 78 11.34 9.44 -8.77
CA PHE A 78 12.47 9.84 -9.60
C PHE A 78 12.26 9.40 -11.07
N LEU A 79 11.87 8.14 -11.28
CA LEU A 79 11.54 7.64 -12.62
C LEU A 79 10.37 8.38 -13.26
N PHE A 80 9.32 8.71 -12.48
CA PHE A 80 8.16 9.43 -12.99
C PHE A 80 8.53 10.87 -13.39
N THR A 81 9.33 11.57 -12.57
CA THR A 81 9.84 12.89 -12.92
C THR A 81 10.74 12.85 -14.15
N TRP A 82 11.51 11.78 -14.31
CA TRP A 82 12.38 11.61 -15.47
C TRP A 82 11.61 11.27 -16.76
N ALA A 83 10.65 10.35 -16.66
CA ALA A 83 9.86 9.86 -17.80
C ALA A 83 8.87 10.90 -18.35
N ILE A 84 8.28 11.74 -17.48
CA ILE A 84 7.25 12.70 -17.88
C ILE A 84 7.81 14.12 -17.99
N GLY A 85 8.76 14.49 -17.13
CA GLY A 85 9.36 15.82 -17.13
C GLY A 85 10.50 15.92 -18.11
N SER A 86 11.67 15.37 -17.78
CA SER A 86 12.90 15.61 -18.54
C SER A 86 12.95 14.91 -19.89
N GLY A 87 12.49 13.67 -19.98
CA GLY A 87 12.67 12.82 -21.15
C GLY A 87 12.15 13.46 -22.44
N PRO A 88 10.84 13.74 -22.57
CA PRO A 88 10.27 14.29 -23.79
C PRO A 88 10.66 15.76 -24.03
N ILE A 89 10.73 16.57 -22.97
CA ILE A 89 11.00 18.01 -23.07
C ILE A 89 12.44 18.27 -23.54
N VAL A 90 13.42 17.58 -22.95
CA VAL A 90 14.83 17.71 -23.39
C VAL A 90 15.01 17.17 -24.80
N TRP A 91 14.29 16.10 -25.17
CA TRP A 91 14.35 15.53 -26.51
C TRP A 91 13.81 16.51 -27.58
N ILE A 92 12.66 17.14 -27.32
CA ILE A 92 12.08 18.16 -28.20
C ILE A 92 13.00 19.39 -28.34
N LEU A 93 13.56 19.87 -27.23
CA LEU A 93 14.47 21.04 -27.26
C LEU A 93 15.75 20.76 -28.06
N ARG A 94 16.29 19.53 -27.99
CA ARG A 94 17.42 19.10 -28.82
C ARG A 94 17.06 18.99 -30.31
N LEU A 95 15.86 18.51 -30.65
CA LEU A 95 15.39 18.51 -32.04
C LEU A 95 15.30 19.94 -32.63
N CYS A 96 14.93 20.92 -31.80
CA CYS A 96 14.86 22.33 -32.18
C CYS A 96 16.21 23.08 -32.15
N ARG A 97 17.36 22.38 -32.01
CA ARG A 97 18.72 22.97 -31.94
C ARG A 97 18.95 23.95 -30.78
N PHE A 98 18.15 23.89 -29.71
CA PHE A 98 18.34 24.71 -28.51
C PHE A 98 19.27 24.01 -27.49
N ASP A 99 20.49 23.67 -27.89
CA ASP A 99 21.40 22.81 -27.11
C ASP A 99 21.77 23.38 -25.73
N LEU A 100 21.95 24.69 -25.63
CA LEU A 100 22.30 25.36 -24.37
C LEU A 100 21.15 25.27 -23.35
N ILE A 101 19.91 25.51 -23.81
CA ILE A 101 18.70 25.44 -22.98
C ILE A 101 18.41 23.98 -22.60
N ALA A 102 18.60 23.05 -23.53
CA ALA A 102 18.43 21.62 -23.28
C ALA A 102 19.39 21.11 -22.18
N LYS A 103 20.66 21.53 -22.19
CA LYS A 103 21.63 21.18 -21.14
C LYS A 103 21.26 21.75 -19.78
N ILE A 104 20.81 23.01 -19.71
CA ILE A 104 20.36 23.64 -18.47
C ILE A 104 19.13 22.92 -17.91
N ALA A 105 18.16 22.59 -18.77
CA ALA A 105 16.94 21.88 -18.39
C ALA A 105 17.23 20.45 -17.88
N GLU A 106 18.18 19.74 -18.49
CA GLU A 106 18.62 18.42 -18.07
C GLU A 106 19.25 18.44 -16.67
N ILE A 107 20.18 19.39 -16.43
CA ILE A 107 20.82 19.59 -15.11
C ILE A 107 19.78 20.00 -14.07
N GLY A 108 18.90 20.94 -14.40
CA GLY A 108 17.83 21.40 -13.51
C GLY A 108 16.87 20.28 -13.10
N SER A 109 16.49 19.42 -14.05
CA SER A 109 15.64 18.26 -13.77
C SER A 109 16.36 17.22 -12.89
N LEU A 110 17.66 17.03 -13.07
CA LEU A 110 18.44 16.12 -12.23
C LEU A 110 18.49 16.62 -10.78
N ILE A 111 18.76 17.92 -10.59
CA ILE A 111 18.75 18.55 -9.27
C ILE A 111 17.36 18.44 -8.61
N LEU A 112 16.29 18.75 -9.34
CA LEU A 112 14.93 18.65 -8.84
C LEU A 112 14.58 17.20 -8.45
N GLY A 113 14.96 16.23 -9.28
CA GLY A 113 14.80 14.80 -9.01
C GLY A 113 15.52 14.38 -7.72
N CYS A 114 16.75 14.85 -7.51
CA CYS A 114 17.52 14.61 -6.29
C CYS A 114 16.85 15.22 -5.05
N ILE A 115 16.34 16.46 -5.14
CA ILE A 115 15.65 17.12 -4.02
C ILE A 115 14.36 16.36 -3.65
N LEU A 116 13.53 16.01 -4.64
CA LEU A 116 12.30 15.25 -4.39
C LEU A 116 12.59 13.86 -3.83
N ALA A 117 13.67 13.22 -4.31
CA ALA A 117 14.12 11.94 -3.78
C ALA A 117 14.57 12.08 -2.32
N TYR A 118 15.33 13.12 -1.99
CA TYR A 118 15.77 13.43 -0.62
C TYR A 118 14.59 13.69 0.31
N LEU A 119 13.61 14.52 -0.09
CA LEU A 119 12.42 14.79 0.71
C LEU A 119 11.59 13.51 0.95
N ALA A 120 11.46 12.66 -0.07
CA ALA A 120 10.78 11.36 0.09
C ALA A 120 11.55 10.42 1.03
N PHE A 121 12.89 10.42 0.95
CA PHE A 121 13.75 9.66 1.84
C PHE A 121 13.65 10.15 3.29
N GLN A 122 13.72 11.47 3.50
CA GLN A 122 13.61 12.09 4.81
C GLN A 122 12.24 11.78 5.44
N TRP A 123 11.15 11.92 4.67
CA TRP A 123 9.81 11.55 5.14
C TRP A 123 9.70 10.07 5.50
N ASN A 124 10.30 9.18 4.70
CA ASN A 124 10.36 7.74 5.00
C ASN A 124 11.21 7.42 6.25
N LYS A 125 12.15 8.30 6.63
CA LYS A 125 13.00 8.09 7.81
C LYS A 125 12.41 8.70 9.08
N SER A 126 11.80 9.88 9.01
CA SER A 126 11.31 10.60 10.20
C SER A 126 9.84 10.32 10.51
N VAL A 127 8.97 10.41 9.50
CA VAL A 127 7.51 10.40 9.70
C VAL A 127 6.94 8.98 9.57
N PHE A 128 7.45 8.20 8.63
CA PHE A 128 6.98 6.83 8.43
C PHE A 128 7.09 5.91 9.66
N PRO A 129 8.21 5.87 10.43
CA PRO A 129 8.29 5.00 11.61
C PRO A 129 7.27 5.40 12.69
N GLN A 130 6.97 6.68 12.84
CA GLN A 130 5.95 7.14 13.79
C GLN A 130 4.54 6.73 13.34
N LEU A 131 4.24 6.89 12.05
CA LEU A 131 2.94 6.50 11.47
C LEU A 131 2.67 5.00 11.58
N ILE A 132 3.70 4.15 11.37
CA ILE A 132 3.52 2.71 11.48
C ILE A 132 3.37 2.28 12.94
N GLN A 133 4.11 2.90 13.86
CA GLN A 133 3.97 2.66 15.29
C GLN A 133 2.57 3.06 15.78
N ASP A 134 2.10 4.25 15.39
CA ASP A 134 0.74 4.71 15.66
C ASP A 134 -0.34 3.76 15.12
N TRP A 135 -0.09 3.17 13.94
CA TRP A 135 -0.99 2.20 13.33
C TRP A 135 -0.98 0.86 14.09
N GLU A 136 0.17 0.41 14.58
CA GLU A 136 0.29 -0.80 15.41
C GLU A 136 -0.44 -0.67 16.75
N HIS A 137 -0.44 0.54 17.34
CA HIS A 137 -1.16 0.87 18.58
C HIS A 137 -2.60 1.38 18.34
N SER A 138 -3.13 1.22 17.13
CA SER A 138 -4.52 1.56 16.81
C SER A 138 -5.43 0.34 16.90
N TYR A 139 -6.58 0.52 17.55
CA TYR A 139 -7.57 -0.52 17.81
C TYR A 139 -8.95 -0.12 17.29
N MET A 140 -9.73 -1.11 16.87
CA MET A 140 -11.12 -0.96 16.46
C MET A 140 -11.99 -1.94 17.23
N CYS A 141 -13.12 -1.45 17.76
CA CYS A 141 -14.13 -2.31 18.34
C CYS A 141 -15.01 -2.92 17.23
N LEU A 142 -15.14 -4.24 17.22
CA LEU A 142 -15.97 -4.94 16.22
C LEU A 142 -17.46 -4.85 16.51
N ARG A 143 -17.85 -4.46 17.73
CA ARG A 143 -19.26 -4.33 18.12
C ARG A 143 -19.86 -2.99 17.69
N CYS A 144 -19.17 -1.88 17.98
CA CYS A 144 -19.67 -0.52 17.72
C CYS A 144 -18.90 0.23 16.63
N GLY A 145 -17.81 -0.33 16.10
CA GLY A 145 -16.98 0.31 15.08
C GLY A 145 -16.12 1.48 15.58
N ALA A 146 -16.08 1.75 16.89
CA ALA A 146 -15.26 2.83 17.43
C ALA A 146 -13.76 2.56 17.24
N ARG A 147 -13.03 3.61 16.85
CA ARG A 147 -11.58 3.60 16.63
C ARG A 147 -10.91 4.40 17.73
N PHE A 148 -9.88 3.84 18.34
CA PHE A 148 -9.16 4.49 19.44
C PHE A 148 -7.72 3.98 19.51
N LYS A 149 -6.87 4.76 20.18
CA LYS A 149 -5.48 4.40 20.50
C LYS A 149 -5.41 4.09 21.99
N LEU A 150 -4.59 3.11 22.36
CA LEU A 150 -4.29 2.73 23.75
C LEU A 150 -2.86 3.11 24.10
#